data_AF-A0A9E3I098-F1
#
_entry.id   AF-A0A9E3I098-F1
#
_cell.length_a   1.000
_cell.length_b   1.000
_cell.length_c   1.000
_cell.angle_alpha   90.00
_cell.angle_beta   90.00
_cell.angle_gamma   90.00
#
_symmetry.space_group_name_H-M   'P 1'
#
loop_
_entity.id
_entity.type
_entity.pdbx_description
1 polymer ?
#
loop_
_entity_poly.entity_id
_entity_poly.type
_entity_poly.pdbx_seq_one_letter_code
_entity_poly.pdbx_strand_id
1 'polypeptide(L)'
;MNKSIRYALVLLGLWSSCISAQAAQTNNPFLGRWALTIPGGGAGWLSVEQKQGYLDASILWGGGSVVPVAHVFVDGDSLVVTRVRRIEHKDAKGKVVRLHTLTETIIARASDDKLSLWQIRPNRNGKGASHNEFTGKRIPPIPPRPDISGAKYGKPIVLFDSKNLDGWKLTNPGQISGWSVKDGILVNRPVQQKGKPHVSYGNFRTVDEFEDFNLKLEVKVSRGGNSGVYLRGIYEVQVSDSFGRKLDAHNMGGIYSRITPTVSAEKPAGQWQSFDITLMDRHVTVELNGKVIIDNQPLLGCTGGAMWSDEFKPGPIYLQGDHSAIRYRNIVLTPIIKGQANQPIFEDRFESGPAKGWTWLRENPDTWRIKDGGLEILVQPGVAHNVKNALVRKAPDRSKGKFAVDVTVTSNTVPTQQYEQAGITWYNNGKPVFKLVKELVSGQLMIIPGRKPMTSKSVQLRLIVDKDSFVAQYRPDGRGEFQTAAKGKLPPPGDDKVSIQCYNGPPNAEHWIGFDDFRIFKLPE
;
A
#
# COMPACT_ATOMS: atom_id res chain seq x y z
N MET A 1 -81.78 -40.77 -11.24
CA MET A 1 -81.32 -39.85 -10.17
C MET A 1 -80.04 -40.41 -9.56
N ASN A 2 -79.09 -39.51 -9.29
CA ASN A 2 -77.63 -39.68 -9.25
C ASN A 2 -77.02 -40.86 -8.47
N LYS A 3 -76.06 -41.53 -9.13
CA LYS A 3 -74.98 -42.32 -8.50
C LYS A 3 -73.74 -41.44 -8.34
N SER A 4 -73.18 -41.44 -7.14
CA SER A 4 -71.98 -40.70 -6.74
C SER A 4 -70.72 -41.32 -7.36
N ILE A 5 -69.95 -40.54 -8.14
CA ILE A 5 -68.63 -40.92 -8.64
C ILE A 5 -67.58 -40.08 -7.90
N ARG A 6 -66.67 -40.75 -7.19
CA ARG A 6 -65.47 -40.16 -6.59
C ARG A 6 -64.39 -40.07 -7.66
N TYR A 7 -63.92 -38.87 -7.98
CA TYR A 7 -62.69 -38.67 -8.75
C TYR A 7 -61.54 -38.35 -7.79
N ALA A 8 -60.51 -39.20 -7.82
CA ALA A 8 -59.22 -38.95 -7.19
C ALA A 8 -58.41 -37.99 -8.08
N LEU A 9 -58.05 -36.83 -7.54
CA LEU A 9 -57.13 -35.88 -8.17
C LEU A 9 -55.70 -36.33 -7.92
N VAL A 10 -55.02 -36.76 -8.98
CA VAL A 10 -53.57 -36.98 -9.01
C VAL A 10 -52.90 -35.61 -9.15
N LEU A 11 -52.35 -35.08 -8.06
CA LEU A 11 -51.48 -33.90 -8.07
C LEU A 11 -50.04 -34.37 -8.34
N LEU A 12 -49.59 -34.17 -9.58
CA LEU A 12 -48.17 -34.24 -9.96
C LEU A 12 -47.43 -33.07 -9.30
N GLY A 13 -46.73 -33.36 -8.20
CA GLY A 13 -45.81 -32.43 -7.56
C GLY A 13 -44.57 -32.21 -8.42
N LEU A 14 -44.54 -31.11 -9.18
CA LEU A 14 -43.32 -30.56 -9.75
C LEU A 14 -42.43 -30.07 -8.61
N TRP A 15 -41.43 -30.87 -8.25
CA TRP A 15 -40.30 -30.42 -7.43
C TRP A 15 -39.46 -29.46 -8.27
N SER A 16 -39.83 -28.19 -8.28
CA SER A 16 -38.90 -27.13 -8.65
C SER A 16 -37.83 -27.07 -7.56
N SER A 17 -36.68 -27.66 -7.85
CA SER A 17 -35.46 -27.42 -7.11
C SER A 17 -35.18 -25.91 -7.10
N CYS A 18 -35.51 -25.27 -5.98
CA CYS A 18 -34.94 -23.99 -5.61
C CYS A 18 -33.43 -24.21 -5.47
N ILE A 19 -32.72 -24.07 -6.58
CA ILE A 19 -31.30 -23.75 -6.55
C ILE A 19 -31.26 -22.39 -5.88
N SER A 20 -30.92 -22.39 -4.59
CA SER A 20 -30.42 -21.22 -3.91
C SER A 20 -29.34 -20.64 -4.82
N ALA A 21 -29.64 -19.52 -5.48
CA ALA A 21 -28.63 -18.70 -6.10
C ALA A 21 -27.76 -18.19 -4.95
N GLN A 22 -26.77 -19.01 -4.55
CA GLN A 22 -25.62 -18.53 -3.85
C GLN A 22 -25.07 -17.45 -4.76
N ALA A 23 -25.30 -16.19 -4.40
CA ALA A 23 -24.81 -15.05 -5.15
C ALA A 23 -23.33 -15.32 -5.43
N ALA A 24 -23.00 -15.53 -6.71
CA ALA A 24 -21.64 -15.36 -7.17
C ALA A 24 -21.33 -13.90 -6.84
N GLN A 25 -20.69 -13.66 -5.70
CA GLN A 25 -20.10 -12.38 -5.40
C GLN A 25 -19.04 -12.21 -6.47
N THR A 26 -19.41 -11.51 -7.55
CA THR A 26 -18.49 -11.14 -8.60
C THR A 26 -17.36 -10.41 -7.90
N ASN A 27 -16.17 -11.02 -7.87
CA ASN A 27 -14.97 -10.40 -7.32
C ASN A 27 -14.65 -9.21 -8.21
N ASN A 28 -15.33 -8.09 -8.00
CA ASN A 28 -15.07 -6.85 -8.72
C ASN A 28 -13.61 -6.47 -8.42
N PRO A 29 -12.71 -6.56 -9.42
CA PRO A 29 -11.28 -6.46 -9.17
C PRO A 29 -10.88 -5.05 -8.75
N PHE A 30 -11.76 -4.06 -8.91
CA PHE A 30 -11.51 -2.67 -8.57
C PHE A 30 -11.76 -2.36 -7.08
N LEU A 31 -12.49 -3.21 -6.35
CA LEU A 31 -12.83 -2.96 -4.95
C LEU A 31 -11.59 -2.84 -4.06
N GLY A 32 -11.62 -1.87 -3.15
CA GLY A 32 -10.53 -1.59 -2.22
C GLY A 32 -9.87 -0.25 -2.52
N ARG A 33 -8.65 -0.10 -2.00
CA ARG A 33 -7.90 1.16 -2.01
C ARG A 33 -6.67 1.03 -2.90
N TRP A 34 -6.33 2.11 -3.57
CA TRP A 34 -5.28 2.14 -4.58
C TRP A 34 -4.41 3.38 -4.40
N ALA A 35 -3.11 3.18 -4.29
CA ALA A 35 -2.10 4.21 -4.38
C ALA A 35 -1.90 4.55 -5.86
N LEU A 36 -2.16 5.79 -6.26
CA LEU A 36 -2.01 6.23 -7.65
C LEU A 36 -0.71 7.00 -7.82
N THR A 37 -0.01 6.77 -8.93
CA THR A 37 1.09 7.63 -9.39
C THR A 37 0.53 8.47 -10.53
N ILE A 38 -0.02 9.64 -10.23
CA ILE A 38 -0.79 10.43 -11.22
C ILE A 38 0.15 11.08 -12.27
N PRO A 39 -0.38 11.59 -13.40
CA PRO A 39 0.43 12.22 -14.43
C PRO A 39 1.35 13.32 -13.85
N GLY A 40 2.64 13.28 -14.21
CA GLY A 40 3.68 14.13 -13.64
C GLY A 40 4.35 13.56 -12.38
N GLY A 41 4.02 12.32 -11.97
CA GLY A 41 4.67 11.62 -10.85
C GLY A 41 4.12 11.98 -9.47
N GLY A 42 3.00 12.73 -9.41
CA GLY A 42 2.40 13.13 -8.15
C GLY A 42 1.72 11.97 -7.40
N ALA A 43 1.49 12.16 -6.10
CA ALA A 43 0.71 11.24 -5.30
C ALA A 43 -0.79 11.35 -5.62
N GLY A 44 -1.47 10.22 -5.78
CA GLY A 44 -2.93 10.15 -5.76
C GLY A 44 -3.42 8.94 -4.99
N TRP A 45 -4.72 8.87 -4.80
CA TRP A 45 -5.35 7.74 -4.11
C TRP A 45 -6.78 7.55 -4.61
N LEU A 46 -7.23 6.31 -4.73
CA LEU A 46 -8.60 5.94 -5.11
C LEU A 46 -9.11 4.87 -4.14
N SER A 47 -10.31 5.06 -3.59
CA SER A 47 -11.09 3.97 -2.98
C SER A 47 -12.29 3.67 -3.85
N VAL A 48 -12.55 2.38 -4.06
CA VAL A 48 -13.77 1.88 -4.70
C VAL A 48 -14.44 0.93 -3.72
N GLU A 49 -15.69 1.23 -3.41
CA GLU A 49 -16.52 0.47 -2.48
C GLU A 49 -17.81 0.04 -3.18
N GLN A 50 -18.40 -1.05 -2.70
CA GLN A 50 -19.72 -1.48 -3.15
C GLN A 50 -20.64 -1.64 -1.95
N LYS A 51 -21.77 -0.91 -1.96
CA LYS A 51 -22.79 -0.96 -0.90
C LYS A 51 -24.14 -1.21 -1.55
N GLN A 52 -24.84 -2.26 -1.10
CA GLN A 52 -26.16 -2.62 -1.61
C GLN A 52 -26.22 -2.74 -3.15
N GLY A 53 -25.15 -3.25 -3.76
CA GLY A 53 -25.04 -3.41 -5.22
C GLY A 53 -24.53 -2.18 -5.98
N TYR A 54 -24.54 -0.99 -5.38
CA TYR A 54 -24.06 0.25 -6.00
C TYR A 54 -22.58 0.48 -5.74
N LEU A 55 -21.85 0.91 -6.79
CA LEU A 55 -20.47 1.36 -6.65
C LEU A 55 -20.42 2.80 -6.16
N ASP A 56 -19.49 3.05 -5.26
CA ASP A 56 -19.11 4.37 -4.79
C ASP A 56 -17.59 4.48 -4.81
N ALA A 57 -17.08 5.70 -4.98
CA ALA A 57 -15.64 5.93 -5.00
C ALA A 57 -15.27 7.32 -4.48
N SER A 58 -14.09 7.39 -3.87
CA SER A 58 -13.47 8.64 -3.44
C SER A 58 -12.06 8.72 -3.98
N ILE A 59 -11.62 9.93 -4.31
CA ILE A 59 -10.32 10.14 -4.94
C ILE A 59 -9.57 11.33 -4.36
N LEU A 60 -8.24 11.18 -4.28
CA LEU A 60 -7.26 12.24 -4.09
C LEU A 60 -6.43 12.40 -5.36
N TRP A 61 -6.14 13.63 -5.75
CA TRP A 61 -5.44 13.93 -7.00
C TRP A 61 -4.33 14.97 -6.82
N GLY A 62 -3.23 14.55 -6.19
CA GLY A 62 -2.09 15.40 -5.89
C GLY A 62 -2.31 16.22 -4.63
N GLY A 63 -2.88 17.41 -4.79
CA GLY A 63 -3.12 18.36 -3.70
C GLY A 63 -4.59 18.48 -3.31
N GLY A 64 -4.84 19.01 -2.11
CA GLY A 64 -6.17 19.26 -1.59
C GLY A 64 -6.87 18.02 -1.02
N SER A 65 -8.18 18.11 -0.85
CA SER A 65 -8.98 17.11 -0.12
C SER A 65 -9.20 15.84 -0.93
N VAL A 66 -9.43 14.74 -0.22
CA VAL A 66 -10.07 13.53 -0.74
C VAL A 66 -11.54 13.87 -0.94
N VAL A 67 -12.06 13.62 -2.14
CA VAL A 67 -13.44 13.98 -2.50
C VAL A 67 -14.17 12.79 -3.11
N PRO A 68 -15.50 12.69 -2.94
CA PRO A 68 -16.29 11.74 -3.70
C PRO A 68 -16.15 12.03 -5.20
N VAL A 69 -16.16 10.98 -6.00
CA VAL A 69 -16.21 11.11 -7.46
C VAL A 69 -17.62 11.51 -7.89
N ALA A 70 -17.78 12.09 -9.08
CA ALA A 70 -19.10 12.43 -9.59
C ALA A 70 -19.87 11.18 -10.03
N HIS A 71 -19.17 10.24 -10.67
CA HIS A 71 -19.71 8.96 -11.10
C HIS A 71 -18.65 7.86 -11.04
N VAL A 72 -19.07 6.63 -10.76
CA VAL A 72 -18.26 5.42 -10.89
C VAL A 72 -19.12 4.26 -11.38
N PHE A 73 -18.65 3.53 -12.39
CA PHE A 73 -19.31 2.32 -12.89
C PHE A 73 -18.31 1.39 -13.56
N VAL A 74 -18.72 0.15 -13.80
CA VAL A 74 -17.94 -0.83 -14.57
C VAL A 74 -18.58 -0.98 -15.95
N ASP A 75 -17.76 -0.90 -16.99
CA ASP A 75 -18.12 -1.16 -18.39
C ASP A 75 -17.15 -2.21 -18.95
N GLY A 76 -17.65 -3.40 -19.23
CA GLY A 76 -16.83 -4.56 -19.60
C GLY A 76 -15.76 -4.88 -18.55
N ASP A 77 -14.49 -4.77 -18.96
CA ASP A 77 -13.31 -5.03 -18.13
C ASP A 77 -12.75 -3.78 -17.43
N SER A 78 -13.46 -2.65 -17.54
CA SER A 78 -12.94 -1.33 -17.20
C SER A 78 -13.79 -0.66 -16.11
N LEU A 79 -13.13 -0.03 -15.13
CA LEU A 79 -13.75 0.90 -14.20
C LEU A 79 -13.72 2.31 -14.79
N VAL A 80 -14.87 2.95 -14.92
CA VAL A 80 -14.99 4.34 -15.36
C VAL A 80 -15.24 5.21 -14.13
N VAL A 81 -14.40 6.22 -13.93
CA VAL A 81 -14.48 7.17 -12.82
C VAL A 81 -14.55 8.59 -13.40
N THR A 82 -15.58 9.34 -13.05
CA THR A 82 -15.72 10.75 -13.45
C THR A 82 -15.42 11.67 -12.29
N ARG A 83 -14.52 12.63 -12.53
CA ARG A 83 -14.22 13.72 -11.62
C ARG A 83 -14.73 15.03 -12.19
N VAL A 84 -15.08 15.95 -11.31
CA VAL A 84 -15.56 17.27 -11.70
C VAL A 84 -14.73 18.35 -11.05
N ARG A 85 -14.47 19.40 -11.81
CA ARG A 85 -13.88 20.64 -11.30
C ARG A 85 -14.78 21.81 -11.66
N ARG A 86 -15.21 22.57 -10.65
CA ARG A 86 -15.95 23.81 -10.85
C ARG A 86 -14.99 24.96 -11.11
N ILE A 87 -15.32 25.78 -12.11
CA ILE A 87 -14.63 26.99 -12.50
C ILE A 87 -15.59 28.15 -12.33
N GLU A 88 -15.19 29.10 -11.50
CA GLU A 88 -15.87 30.38 -11.34
C GLU A 88 -15.34 31.37 -12.37
N HIS A 89 -16.21 31.82 -13.27
CA HIS A 89 -15.95 32.99 -14.10
C HIS A 89 -16.42 34.21 -13.34
N LYS A 90 -15.49 35.13 -13.11
CA LYS A 90 -15.71 36.37 -12.36
C LYS A 90 -15.67 37.57 -13.29
N ASP A 91 -16.50 38.58 -13.01
CA ASP A 91 -16.40 39.88 -13.68
C ASP A 91 -15.16 40.66 -13.20
N ALA A 92 -14.94 41.84 -13.78
CA ALA A 92 -13.84 42.73 -13.40
C ALA A 92 -13.87 43.17 -11.93
N LYS A 93 -15.02 43.06 -11.25
CA LYS A 93 -15.19 43.37 -9.82
C LYS A 93 -15.01 42.14 -8.93
N GLY A 94 -14.68 40.97 -9.51
CA GLY A 94 -14.47 39.72 -8.79
C GLY A 94 -15.76 38.98 -8.43
N LYS A 95 -16.93 39.44 -8.88
CA LYS A 95 -18.21 38.77 -8.64
C LYS A 95 -18.33 37.56 -9.57
N VAL A 96 -18.71 36.40 -9.03
CA VAL A 96 -18.99 35.21 -9.84
C VAL A 96 -20.20 35.47 -10.72
N VAL A 97 -20.01 35.46 -12.04
CA VAL A 97 -21.06 35.66 -13.05
C VAL A 97 -21.47 34.36 -13.73
N ARG A 98 -20.61 33.33 -13.71
CA ARG A 98 -20.94 32.01 -14.26
C ARG A 98 -20.13 30.91 -13.58
N LEU A 99 -20.75 29.76 -13.38
CA LEU A 99 -20.09 28.52 -12.96
C LEU A 99 -20.00 27.57 -14.15
N HIS A 100 -18.82 27.02 -14.41
CA HIS A 100 -18.59 26.01 -15.42
C HIS A 100 -18.04 24.74 -14.74
N THR A 101 -18.64 23.59 -15.02
CA THR A 101 -18.13 22.29 -14.59
C THR A 101 -17.29 21.67 -15.70
N LEU A 102 -16.01 21.45 -15.44
CA LEU A 102 -15.18 20.59 -16.27
C LEU A 102 -15.25 19.16 -15.74
N THR A 103 -15.52 18.23 -16.64
CA THR A 103 -15.44 16.80 -16.37
C THR A 103 -14.08 16.25 -16.78
N GLU A 104 -13.65 15.24 -16.05
CA GLU A 104 -12.48 14.44 -16.35
C GLU A 104 -12.89 12.98 -16.17
N THR A 105 -12.63 12.16 -17.16
CA THR A 105 -12.94 10.74 -17.13
C THR A 105 -11.65 9.96 -17.00
N ILE A 106 -11.60 9.09 -16.00
CA ILE A 106 -10.52 8.14 -15.76
C ILE A 106 -11.08 6.76 -16.04
N ILE A 107 -10.36 5.96 -16.81
CA ILE A 107 -10.75 4.59 -17.11
C ILE A 107 -9.60 3.69 -16.66
N ALA A 108 -9.90 2.72 -15.81
CA ALA A 108 -8.93 1.82 -15.21
C ALA A 108 -9.20 0.38 -15.64
N ARG A 109 -8.14 -0.34 -15.99
CA ARG A 109 -8.16 -1.80 -16.12
C ARG A 109 -7.32 -2.40 -15.00
N ALA A 110 -7.87 -3.42 -14.36
CA ALA A 110 -7.19 -4.11 -13.26
C ALA A 110 -6.49 -5.37 -13.75
N SER A 111 -5.27 -5.57 -13.26
CA SER A 111 -4.53 -6.83 -13.35
C SER A 111 -3.92 -7.10 -11.98
N ASP A 112 -4.50 -8.04 -11.25
CA ASP A 112 -4.13 -8.39 -9.87
C ASP A 112 -4.13 -7.15 -8.94
N ASP A 113 -2.95 -6.74 -8.45
CA ASP A 113 -2.76 -5.60 -7.56
C ASP A 113 -2.28 -4.34 -8.30
N LYS A 114 -2.48 -4.28 -9.62
CA LYS A 114 -2.14 -3.14 -10.47
C LYS A 114 -3.36 -2.61 -11.20
N LEU A 115 -3.44 -1.29 -11.33
CA LEU A 115 -4.31 -0.60 -12.27
C LEU A 115 -3.46 0.04 -13.36
N SER A 116 -3.86 -0.19 -14.61
CA SER A 116 -3.46 0.64 -15.75
C SER A 116 -4.60 1.62 -15.99
N LEU A 117 -4.32 2.92 -15.84
CA LEU A 117 -5.33 3.97 -15.96
C LEU A 117 -5.00 4.91 -17.11
N TRP A 118 -6.05 5.39 -17.76
CA TRP A 118 -5.95 6.48 -18.71
C TRP A 118 -7.00 7.54 -18.40
N GLN A 119 -6.60 8.80 -18.58
CA GLN A 119 -7.40 9.98 -18.28
C GLN A 119 -7.73 10.70 -19.59
N ILE A 120 -8.98 11.13 -19.75
CA ILE A 120 -9.40 12.10 -20.76
C ILE A 120 -9.87 13.37 -20.06
N ARG A 121 -9.36 14.51 -20.52
CA ARG A 121 -9.79 15.82 -20.03
C ARG A 121 -9.92 16.84 -21.16
N PRO A 122 -11.01 17.62 -21.23
CA PRO A 122 -11.11 18.74 -22.16
C PRO A 122 -9.99 19.76 -21.97
N ASN A 123 -9.41 20.21 -23.09
CA ASN A 123 -8.38 21.24 -23.06
C ASN A 123 -8.95 22.59 -22.64
N ARG A 124 -8.17 23.39 -21.90
CA ARG A 124 -8.63 24.70 -21.38
C ARG A 124 -8.91 25.72 -22.48
N ASN A 125 -8.34 25.55 -23.67
CA ASN A 125 -8.62 26.38 -24.84
C ASN A 125 -9.96 26.03 -25.51
N GLY A 126 -10.71 25.06 -24.98
CA GLY A 126 -11.98 24.60 -25.52
C GLY A 126 -11.88 23.71 -26.76
N LYS A 127 -10.68 23.29 -27.17
CA LYS A 127 -10.45 22.48 -28.38
C LYS A 127 -9.73 21.17 -28.05
N GLY A 128 -10.40 20.04 -28.30
CA GLY A 128 -9.85 18.71 -28.11
C GLY A 128 -9.72 18.29 -26.64
N ALA A 129 -9.07 17.15 -26.41
CA ALA A 129 -8.84 16.59 -25.09
C ALA A 129 -7.37 16.17 -24.89
N SER A 130 -6.89 16.34 -23.67
CA SER A 130 -5.62 15.77 -23.21
C SER A 130 -5.83 14.32 -22.79
N HIS A 131 -4.87 13.48 -23.11
CA HIS A 131 -4.83 12.07 -22.73
C HIS A 131 -3.58 11.81 -21.91
N ASN A 132 -3.72 11.22 -20.73
CA ASN A 132 -2.58 10.85 -19.90
C ASN A 132 -2.76 9.42 -19.40
N GLU A 133 -1.70 8.62 -19.50
CA GLU A 133 -1.63 7.30 -18.89
C GLU A 133 -0.94 7.40 -17.53
N PHE A 134 -1.37 6.55 -16.60
CA PHE A 134 -0.81 6.48 -15.26
C PHE A 134 -1.18 5.15 -14.60
N THR A 135 -0.61 4.89 -13.42
CA THR A 135 -0.74 3.59 -12.75
C THR A 135 -1.30 3.70 -11.34
N GLY A 136 -1.86 2.59 -10.87
CA GLY A 136 -2.26 2.40 -9.49
C GLY A 136 -1.75 1.07 -8.94
N LYS A 137 -1.44 1.04 -7.65
CA LYS A 137 -1.08 -0.18 -6.91
C LYS A 137 -2.07 -0.40 -5.78
N ARG A 138 -2.55 -1.63 -5.60
CA ARG A 138 -3.49 -1.95 -4.54
C ARG A 138 -2.83 -1.74 -3.18
N ILE A 139 -3.54 -1.08 -2.28
CA ILE A 139 -3.16 -0.92 -0.89
C ILE A 139 -3.78 -2.09 -0.12
N PRO A 140 -2.99 -2.94 0.57
CA PRO A 140 -3.52 -4.05 1.33
C PRO A 140 -4.39 -3.57 2.49
N PRO A 141 -5.22 -4.46 3.07
CA PRO A 141 -6.04 -4.14 4.24
C PRO A 141 -5.23 -3.47 5.35
N ILE A 142 -5.89 -2.58 6.11
CA ILE A 142 -5.32 -2.00 7.33
C ILE A 142 -4.97 -3.14 8.31
N PRO A 143 -3.78 -3.13 8.94
CA PRO A 143 -3.46 -4.15 9.95
C PRO A 143 -4.35 -3.96 11.18
N PRO A 144 -4.40 -4.93 12.11
CA PRO A 144 -5.07 -4.71 13.39
C PRO A 144 -4.54 -3.48 14.11
N ARG A 145 -5.38 -2.87 14.95
CA ARG A 145 -4.99 -1.74 15.80
C ARG A 145 -3.77 -2.15 16.67
N PRO A 146 -2.62 -1.46 16.56
CA PRO A 146 -1.40 -1.86 17.27
C PRO A 146 -1.48 -1.55 18.77
N ASP A 147 -0.76 -2.33 19.57
CA ASP A 147 -0.51 -2.03 20.98
C ASP A 147 0.68 -1.07 21.11
N ILE A 148 0.36 0.22 21.28
CA ILE A 148 1.37 1.28 21.45
C ILE A 148 2.07 1.16 22.81
N SER A 149 1.41 0.62 23.84
CA SER A 149 1.99 0.50 25.19
C SER A 149 3.13 -0.51 25.25
N GLY A 150 3.09 -1.53 24.38
CA GLY A 150 4.16 -2.50 24.17
C GLY A 150 5.25 -2.07 23.19
N ALA A 151 5.18 -0.86 22.62
CA ALA A 151 6.14 -0.41 21.62
C ALA A 151 7.54 -0.23 22.22
N LYS A 152 8.56 -0.67 21.48
CA LYS A 152 9.96 -0.45 21.83
C LYS A 152 10.47 0.79 21.12
N TYR A 153 10.97 1.76 21.88
CA TYR A 153 11.48 3.01 21.35
C TYR A 153 13.01 2.96 21.21
N GLY A 154 13.50 3.49 20.09
CA GLY A 154 14.92 3.70 19.86
C GLY A 154 15.45 4.97 20.52
N LYS A 155 16.68 5.35 20.16
CA LYS A 155 17.28 6.60 20.64
C LYS A 155 16.54 7.81 20.06
N PRO A 156 16.17 8.82 20.87
CA PRO A 156 15.63 10.07 20.36
C PRO A 156 16.60 10.79 19.41
N ILE A 157 16.05 11.36 18.35
CA ILE A 157 16.74 12.11 17.31
C ILE A 157 16.22 13.55 17.36
N VAL A 158 17.12 14.48 17.68
CA VAL A 158 16.80 15.92 17.63
C VAL A 158 16.83 16.34 16.16
N LEU A 159 15.64 16.56 15.58
CA LEU A 159 15.54 16.95 14.18
C LEU A 159 15.85 18.43 13.99
N PHE A 160 15.69 19.27 15.01
CA PHE A 160 16.07 20.68 14.97
C PHE A 160 16.77 21.09 16.25
N ASP A 161 18.04 21.49 16.15
CA ASP A 161 18.94 21.75 17.29
C ASP A 161 18.99 23.22 17.73
N SER A 162 18.10 24.06 17.18
CA SER A 162 18.05 25.51 17.40
C SER A 162 19.26 26.31 16.88
N LYS A 163 20.19 25.72 16.12
CA LYS A 163 21.39 26.43 15.64
C LYS A 163 21.34 26.69 14.14
N ASN A 164 21.05 25.67 13.35
CA ASN A 164 21.12 25.76 11.90
C ASN A 164 20.04 24.89 11.22
N LEU A 165 20.12 24.77 9.91
CA LEU A 165 19.19 23.99 9.10
C LEU A 165 19.77 22.62 8.69
N ASP A 166 20.84 22.16 9.36
CA ASP A 166 21.45 20.88 9.08
C ASP A 166 20.43 19.76 9.28
N GLY A 167 20.50 18.75 8.41
CA GLY A 167 19.50 17.68 8.39
C GLY A 167 18.17 18.07 7.72
N TRP A 168 18.05 19.27 7.15
CA TRP A 168 16.87 19.70 6.39
C TRP A 168 17.20 20.22 5.00
N LYS A 169 16.22 20.13 4.09
CA LYS A 169 16.29 20.68 2.73
C LYS A 169 14.91 21.01 2.20
N LEU A 170 14.84 21.83 1.14
CA LEU A 170 13.60 22.01 0.40
C LEU A 170 13.16 20.69 -0.26
N THR A 171 11.86 20.47 -0.35
CA THR A 171 11.31 19.34 -1.11
C THR A 171 11.58 19.49 -2.60
N ASN A 172 11.53 20.72 -3.12
CA ASN A 172 11.97 21.08 -4.45
C ASN A 172 13.10 22.14 -4.36
N PRO A 173 14.34 21.81 -4.75
CA PRO A 173 15.47 22.73 -4.66
C PRO A 173 15.37 23.95 -5.60
N GLY A 174 14.47 23.91 -6.60
CA GLY A 174 14.21 25.04 -7.49
C GLY A 174 13.26 26.10 -6.93
N GLN A 175 12.72 25.90 -5.73
CA GLN A 175 11.83 26.88 -5.07
C GLN A 175 12.59 27.83 -4.15
N ILE A 176 11.99 28.98 -3.87
CA ILE A 176 12.57 29.96 -2.95
C ILE A 176 12.38 29.48 -1.52
N SER A 177 13.45 29.46 -0.73
CA SER A 177 13.33 29.12 0.69
C SER A 177 12.78 30.29 1.50
N GLY A 178 11.67 30.06 2.22
CA GLY A 178 11.20 30.95 3.27
C GLY A 178 11.77 30.61 4.66
N TRP A 179 12.56 29.53 4.75
CA TRP A 179 13.01 28.91 5.99
C TRP A 179 14.33 29.51 6.48
N SER A 180 14.40 29.78 7.78
CA SER A 180 15.55 30.35 8.46
C SER A 180 15.55 29.97 9.94
N VAL A 181 16.70 30.05 10.59
CA VAL A 181 16.79 30.01 12.06
C VAL A 181 16.83 31.44 12.59
N LYS A 182 15.98 31.74 13.57
CA LYS A 182 15.99 33.03 14.27
C LYS A 182 15.72 32.81 15.76
N ASP A 183 16.61 33.30 16.62
CA ASP A 183 16.48 33.21 18.08
C ASP A 183 16.21 31.78 18.58
N GLY A 184 16.89 30.79 17.99
CA GLY A 184 16.72 29.37 18.32
C GLY A 184 15.44 28.72 17.78
N ILE A 185 14.68 29.42 16.93
CA ILE A 185 13.40 28.98 16.37
C ILE A 185 13.53 28.75 14.87
N LEU A 186 12.94 27.67 14.37
CA LEU A 186 12.78 27.44 12.94
C LEU A 186 11.62 28.30 12.43
N VAL A 187 11.91 29.25 11.55
CA VAL A 187 10.96 30.24 11.07
C VAL A 187 10.79 30.11 9.57
N ASN A 188 9.54 30.00 9.12
CA ASN A 188 9.18 30.13 7.71
C ASN A 188 8.45 31.47 7.48
N ARG A 189 8.88 32.23 6.47
CA ARG A 189 8.31 33.54 6.08
C ARG A 189 8.12 33.63 4.56
N PRO A 190 7.07 32.99 4.00
CA PRO A 190 6.67 33.20 2.62
C PRO A 190 5.98 34.57 2.50
N VAL A 191 6.44 35.42 1.60
CA VAL A 191 5.91 36.77 1.39
C VAL A 191 5.41 36.91 -0.04
N GLN A 192 4.09 37.10 -0.20
CA GLN A 192 3.48 37.48 -1.47
C GLN A 192 3.32 39.01 -1.49
N GLN A 193 4.04 39.70 -2.37
CA GLN A 193 3.92 41.14 -2.51
C GLN A 193 2.74 41.49 -3.44
N LYS A 194 1.85 42.38 -2.97
CA LYS A 194 0.70 42.83 -3.77
C LYS A 194 1.18 43.45 -5.09
N GLY A 195 0.64 42.98 -6.21
CA GLY A 195 0.98 43.48 -7.55
C GLY A 195 2.30 42.96 -8.13
N LYS A 196 2.99 42.03 -7.44
CA LYS A 196 4.16 41.32 -7.98
C LYS A 196 3.78 39.91 -8.43
N PRO A 197 4.58 39.28 -9.31
CA PRO A 197 4.42 37.87 -9.64
C PRO A 197 4.40 36.99 -8.39
N HIS A 198 3.62 35.92 -8.45
CA HIS A 198 3.55 34.95 -7.38
C HIS A 198 4.92 34.33 -7.11
N VAL A 199 5.34 34.33 -5.85
CA VAL A 199 6.61 33.74 -5.43
C VAL A 199 6.35 32.28 -5.03
N SER A 200 7.01 31.34 -5.71
CA SER A 200 6.92 29.92 -5.39
C SER A 200 7.86 29.57 -4.24
N TYR A 201 7.31 29.56 -3.03
CA TYR A 201 8.05 29.17 -1.82
C TYR A 201 8.10 27.65 -1.67
N GLY A 202 9.23 27.15 -1.19
CA GLY A 202 9.47 25.74 -1.00
C GLY A 202 9.01 25.24 0.36
N ASN A 203 8.48 24.03 0.36
CA ASN A 203 8.23 23.29 1.57
C ASN A 203 9.52 22.59 2.05
N PHE A 204 9.60 22.21 3.33
CA PHE A 204 10.84 21.78 3.98
C PHE A 204 10.75 20.33 4.43
N ARG A 205 11.81 19.55 4.32
CA ARG A 205 11.84 18.15 4.75
C ARG A 205 13.15 17.78 5.43
N THR A 206 13.10 16.79 6.31
CA THR A 206 14.31 16.13 6.80
C THR A 206 15.06 15.49 5.64
N VAL A 207 16.39 15.48 5.71
CA VAL A 207 17.25 14.70 4.81
C VAL A 207 17.00 13.23 5.04
N ASP A 208 16.94 12.81 6.31
CA ASP A 208 16.65 11.45 6.73
C ASP A 208 15.19 11.05 6.48
N GLU A 209 14.97 9.74 6.39
CA GLU A 209 13.68 9.10 6.19
C GLU A 209 13.42 8.08 7.30
N PHE A 210 12.16 7.97 7.72
CA PHE A 210 11.74 7.25 8.91
C PHE A 210 10.59 6.28 8.59
N GLU A 211 10.49 5.21 9.38
CA GLU A 211 9.37 4.26 9.36
C GLU A 211 8.34 4.65 10.43
N ASP A 212 8.15 3.80 11.44
CA ASP A 212 7.27 4.05 12.58
C ASP A 212 8.03 4.82 13.66
N PHE A 213 7.36 5.77 14.31
CA PHE A 213 7.99 6.67 15.27
C PHE A 213 6.98 7.35 16.20
N ASN A 214 7.50 7.93 17.27
CA ASN A 214 6.88 9.02 18.00
C ASN A 214 7.56 10.35 17.63
N LEU A 215 6.80 11.39 17.33
CA LEU A 215 7.27 12.72 16.97
C LEU A 215 6.67 13.74 17.93
N LYS A 216 7.54 14.45 18.65
CA LYS A 216 7.16 15.60 19.48
C LYS A 216 7.64 16.88 18.83
N LEU A 217 6.80 17.90 18.82
CA LEU A 217 7.16 19.23 18.32
C LEU A 217 6.27 20.31 18.92
N GLU A 218 6.75 21.55 18.87
CA GLU A 218 5.94 22.72 19.16
C GLU A 218 5.84 23.61 17.94
N VAL A 219 4.64 24.17 17.72
CA VAL A 219 4.34 25.03 16.58
C VAL A 219 3.55 26.26 16.99
N LYS A 220 3.84 27.40 16.37
CA LYS A 220 3.15 28.67 16.59
C LYS A 220 2.64 29.25 15.28
N VAL A 221 1.34 29.09 15.06
CA VAL A 221 0.61 29.54 13.87
C VAL A 221 0.21 31.02 13.98
N SER A 222 0.32 31.75 12.86
CA SER A 222 -0.15 33.13 12.75
C SER A 222 -1.67 33.17 12.56
N ARG A 223 -2.32 34.32 12.81
CA ARG A 223 -3.76 34.47 12.58
C ARG A 223 -4.10 34.17 11.11
N GLY A 224 -5.10 33.33 10.88
CA GLY A 224 -5.48 32.82 9.56
C GLY A 224 -4.42 31.94 8.88
N GLY A 225 -3.38 31.52 9.62
CA GLY A 225 -2.29 30.72 9.09
C GLY A 225 -2.70 29.29 8.75
N ASN A 226 -2.02 28.75 7.75
CA ASN A 226 -2.09 27.35 7.31
C ASN A 226 -0.67 26.83 7.06
N SER A 227 -0.42 25.60 7.50
CA SER A 227 0.78 24.79 7.36
C SER A 227 0.36 23.34 7.63
N GLY A 228 1.32 22.43 7.68
CA GLY A 228 1.07 21.02 7.95
C GLY A 228 2.36 20.31 8.30
N VAL A 229 2.25 19.29 9.15
CA VAL A 229 3.34 18.37 9.49
C VAL A 229 3.00 17.02 8.86
N TYR A 230 3.78 16.61 7.89
CA TYR A 230 3.57 15.37 7.17
C TYR A 230 4.45 14.27 7.74
N LEU A 231 3.80 13.20 8.17
CA LEU A 231 4.42 11.98 8.64
C LEU A 231 4.81 11.14 7.42
N ARG A 232 6.08 10.74 7.35
CA ARG A 232 6.68 10.03 6.19
C ARG A 232 6.50 10.77 4.85
N GLY A 233 6.24 12.08 4.88
CA GLY A 233 5.97 12.88 3.69
C GLY A 233 4.60 12.64 3.03
N ILE A 234 3.71 11.82 3.64
CA ILE A 234 2.46 11.40 2.98
C ILE A 234 1.19 11.55 3.82
N TYR A 235 1.29 11.72 5.14
CA TYR A 235 0.13 11.92 6.03
C TYR A 235 0.23 13.26 6.75
N GLU A 236 -0.58 14.22 6.34
CA GLU A 236 -0.62 15.56 6.92
C GLU A 236 -1.39 15.58 8.24
N VAL A 237 -0.68 15.84 9.34
CA VAL A 237 -1.25 16.40 10.57
C VAL A 237 -1.39 17.90 10.35
N GLN A 238 -2.63 18.36 10.33
CA GLN A 238 -2.96 19.72 9.92
C GLN A 238 -2.52 20.76 10.94
N VAL A 239 -1.97 21.89 10.47
CA VAL A 239 -1.57 23.02 11.31
C VAL A 239 -2.25 24.29 10.80
N SER A 240 -3.37 24.66 11.44
CA SER A 240 -4.15 25.82 11.02
C SER A 240 -4.69 26.64 12.20
N ASP A 241 -4.88 27.95 11.98
CA ASP A 241 -5.63 28.79 12.92
C ASP A 241 -7.12 28.43 12.88
N SER A 242 -7.52 27.57 13.82
CA SER A 242 -8.86 26.96 13.88
C SER A 242 -9.52 27.07 15.26
N PHE A 243 -8.92 27.81 16.21
CA PHE A 243 -9.45 27.97 17.55
C PHE A 243 -10.91 28.47 17.55
N GLY A 244 -11.78 27.75 18.25
CA GLY A 244 -13.20 28.07 18.36
C GLY A 244 -14.05 27.68 17.15
N ARG A 245 -13.48 27.00 16.14
CA ARG A 245 -14.24 26.42 15.03
C ARG A 245 -14.83 25.07 15.42
N LYS A 246 -15.87 24.64 14.69
CA LYS A 246 -16.38 23.26 14.80
C LYS A 246 -15.30 22.27 14.36
N LEU A 247 -15.25 21.11 15.03
CA LEU A 247 -14.35 20.01 14.70
C LEU A 247 -14.46 19.63 13.22
N ASP A 248 -13.31 19.52 12.57
CA ASP A 248 -13.19 19.18 11.16
C ASP A 248 -11.78 18.63 10.90
N ALA A 249 -11.62 17.71 9.95
CA ALA A 249 -10.33 17.13 9.59
C ALA A 249 -9.32 18.16 9.01
N HIS A 250 -9.77 19.36 8.64
CA HIS A 250 -8.93 20.48 8.15
C HIS A 250 -8.55 21.48 9.26
N ASN A 251 -8.88 21.20 10.53
CA ASN A 251 -8.47 21.97 11.68
C ASN A 251 -7.17 21.44 12.31
N MET A 252 -6.60 22.21 13.24
CA MET A 252 -5.38 21.88 13.98
C MET A 252 -5.43 20.45 14.55
N GLY A 253 -4.44 19.64 14.18
CA GLY A 253 -4.29 18.26 14.66
C GLY A 253 -5.15 17.20 13.96
N GLY A 254 -6.07 17.60 13.08
CA GLY A 254 -6.76 16.66 12.19
C GLY A 254 -5.81 15.99 11.21
N ILE A 255 -6.14 14.78 10.76
CA ILE A 255 -5.45 14.20 9.59
C ILE A 255 -6.19 14.71 8.37
N TYR A 256 -5.51 15.53 7.56
CA TYR A 256 -6.12 16.34 6.53
C TYR A 256 -7.04 15.53 5.61
N SER A 257 -8.33 15.89 5.56
CA SER A 257 -9.37 15.23 4.77
C SER A 257 -9.57 13.73 5.05
N ARG A 258 -9.10 13.22 6.19
CA ARG A 258 -9.20 11.81 6.58
C ARG A 258 -9.84 11.61 7.96
N ILE A 259 -9.24 12.17 9.00
CA ILE A 259 -9.63 11.88 10.39
C ILE A 259 -9.92 13.20 11.11
N THR A 260 -11.14 13.33 11.59
CA THR A 260 -11.59 14.48 12.38
C THR A 260 -11.18 14.26 13.86
N PRO A 261 -10.57 15.25 14.52
CA PRO A 261 -10.31 15.19 15.96
C PRO A 261 -11.59 14.95 16.76
N THR A 262 -11.50 14.19 17.84
CA THR A 262 -12.64 13.89 18.74
C THR A 262 -12.97 15.03 19.69
N VAL A 263 -11.99 15.89 19.98
CA VAL A 263 -12.11 17.02 20.92
C VAL A 263 -11.22 18.17 20.42
N SER A 264 -11.64 19.42 20.66
CA SER A 264 -10.81 20.61 20.40
C SER A 264 -9.81 20.80 21.53
N ALA A 265 -8.55 21.04 21.17
CA ALA A 265 -7.46 21.23 22.13
C ALA A 265 -6.49 22.35 21.73
N GLU A 266 -6.70 22.98 20.57
CA GLU A 266 -5.91 24.10 20.09
C GLU A 266 -6.04 25.35 20.98
N LYS A 267 -4.98 26.13 21.05
CA LYS A 267 -4.96 27.47 21.67
C LYS A 267 -5.17 28.56 20.60
N PRO A 268 -5.52 29.81 20.97
CA PRO A 268 -5.58 30.93 20.04
C PRO A 268 -4.29 31.13 19.21
N ALA A 269 -4.43 31.66 17.99
CA ALA A 269 -3.30 32.00 17.14
C ALA A 269 -2.26 32.87 17.86
N GLY A 270 -0.98 32.62 17.56
CA GLY A 270 0.15 33.27 18.22
C GLY A 270 0.57 32.61 19.55
N GLN A 271 -0.15 31.60 20.04
CA GLN A 271 0.33 30.75 21.14
C GLN A 271 1.05 29.50 20.61
N TRP A 272 1.96 28.97 21.42
CA TRP A 272 2.62 27.70 21.14
C TRP A 272 1.65 26.54 21.39
N GLN A 273 1.50 25.69 20.38
CA GLN A 273 0.82 24.40 20.42
C GLN A 273 1.87 23.32 20.61
N SER A 274 1.63 22.35 21.48
CA SER A 274 2.48 21.16 21.62
C SER A 274 1.81 19.94 20.97
N PHE A 275 2.54 19.25 20.10
CA PHE A 275 2.13 17.99 19.49
C PHE A 275 2.97 16.84 20.05
N ASP A 276 2.30 15.72 20.31
CA ASP A 276 2.91 14.40 20.52
C ASP A 276 2.16 13.42 19.60
N ILE A 277 2.86 12.96 18.55
CA ILE A 277 2.26 12.21 17.43
C ILE A 277 2.94 10.86 17.33
N THR A 278 2.17 9.78 17.43
CA THR A 278 2.68 8.42 17.24
C THR A 278 2.15 7.85 15.93
N LEU A 279 3.05 7.44 15.04
CA LEU A 279 2.76 6.66 13.84
C LEU A 279 3.29 5.23 14.02
N MET A 280 2.40 4.24 14.03
CA MET A 280 2.77 2.83 14.19
C MET A 280 1.85 1.95 13.35
N ASP A 281 2.41 1.08 12.51
CA ASP A 281 1.66 0.13 11.68
C ASP A 281 0.46 0.77 10.95
N ARG A 282 0.69 1.93 10.31
CA ARG A 282 -0.33 2.74 9.59
C ARG A 282 -1.52 3.18 10.46
N HIS A 283 -1.32 3.29 11.77
CA HIS A 283 -2.22 3.95 12.69
C HIS A 283 -1.55 5.20 13.26
N VAL A 284 -2.37 6.21 13.54
CA VAL A 284 -1.90 7.47 14.11
C VAL A 284 -2.61 7.78 15.42
N THR A 285 -1.82 8.20 16.40
CA THR A 285 -2.30 8.88 17.61
C THR A 285 -1.79 10.31 17.56
N VAL A 286 -2.67 11.28 17.83
CA VAL A 286 -2.31 12.69 17.92
C VAL A 286 -2.77 13.20 19.28
N GLU A 287 -1.81 13.66 20.07
CA GLU A 287 -2.05 14.46 21.26
C GLU A 287 -1.71 15.92 20.95
N LEU A 288 -2.64 16.82 21.30
CA LEU A 288 -2.49 18.26 21.15
C LEU A 288 -2.68 18.92 22.51
N ASN A 289 -1.68 19.68 22.96
CA ASN A 289 -1.69 20.38 24.25
C ASN A 289 -2.09 19.51 25.46
N GLY A 290 -1.58 18.27 25.54
CA GLY A 290 -1.85 17.36 26.65
C GLY A 290 -3.16 16.56 26.51
N LYS A 291 -3.88 16.67 25.39
CA LYS A 291 -5.13 15.94 25.15
C LYS A 291 -5.01 15.07 23.92
N VAL A 292 -5.31 13.78 24.06
CA VAL A 292 -5.42 12.85 22.93
C VAL A 292 -6.67 13.24 22.13
N ILE A 293 -6.46 13.71 20.90
CA ILE A 293 -7.53 14.16 20.01
C ILE A 293 -7.82 13.14 18.90
N ILE A 294 -6.84 12.31 18.54
CA ILE A 294 -6.98 11.16 17.66
C ILE A 294 -6.30 9.99 18.36
N ASP A 295 -7.03 8.92 18.62
CA ASP A 295 -6.52 7.75 19.34
C ASP A 295 -6.40 6.55 18.39
N ASN A 296 -5.15 6.24 18.03
CA ASN A 296 -4.73 5.03 17.32
C ASN A 296 -5.68 4.66 16.15
N GLN A 297 -5.94 5.65 15.30
CA GLN A 297 -6.88 5.55 14.18
C GLN A 297 -6.16 5.11 12.89
N PRO A 298 -6.80 4.29 12.04
CA PRO A 298 -6.18 3.79 10.83
C PRO A 298 -6.08 4.84 9.72
N LEU A 299 -4.91 4.93 9.09
CA LEU A 299 -4.66 5.83 7.96
C LEU A 299 -5.03 5.16 6.64
N LEU A 300 -6.11 5.62 6.02
CA LEU A 300 -6.68 4.92 4.86
C LEU A 300 -5.95 5.14 3.53
N GLY A 301 -5.04 6.12 3.47
CA GLY A 301 -4.47 6.65 2.25
C GLY A 301 -3.58 7.84 2.54
N CYS A 302 -2.71 8.21 1.60
CA CYS A 302 -2.02 9.49 1.65
C CYS A 302 -3.01 10.67 1.69
N THR A 303 -2.55 11.82 2.19
CA THR A 303 -3.29 13.10 2.20
C THR A 303 -2.86 13.97 1.02
N GLY A 304 -3.61 15.04 0.74
CA GLY A 304 -3.19 16.03 -0.26
C GLY A 304 -1.83 16.61 0.07
N GLY A 305 -1.04 16.91 -0.95
CA GLY A 305 0.32 17.44 -0.79
C GLY A 305 1.37 16.37 -0.46
N ALA A 306 0.98 15.10 -0.43
CA ALA A 306 1.90 13.98 -0.25
C ALA A 306 2.98 13.93 -1.34
N MET A 307 4.19 13.55 -0.94
CA MET A 307 5.34 13.42 -1.86
C MET A 307 5.22 12.21 -2.80
N TRP A 308 4.53 11.16 -2.35
CA TRP A 308 4.24 9.94 -3.10
C TRP A 308 3.00 9.26 -2.51
N SER A 309 2.51 8.20 -3.16
CA SER A 309 1.33 7.44 -2.73
C SER A 309 1.65 6.09 -2.09
N ASP A 310 2.90 5.61 -2.17
CA ASP A 310 3.34 4.37 -1.53
C ASP A 310 3.44 4.51 0.00
N GLU A 311 2.46 3.96 0.71
CA GLU A 311 2.38 3.94 2.18
C GLU A 311 3.45 3.10 2.87
N PHE A 312 4.14 2.23 2.12
CA PHE A 312 5.13 1.29 2.66
C PHE A 312 6.56 1.81 2.55
N LYS A 313 6.75 2.97 1.92
CA LYS A 313 8.07 3.59 1.76
C LYS A 313 8.42 4.38 3.02
N PRO A 314 9.62 4.21 3.64
CA PRO A 314 10.10 5.15 4.64
C PRO A 314 10.06 6.58 4.10
N GLY A 315 9.86 7.57 4.96
CA GLY A 315 9.74 8.94 4.47
C GLY A 315 10.15 10.01 5.47
N PRO A 316 10.37 11.24 5.01
CA PRO A 316 10.83 12.32 5.85
C PRO A 316 9.74 12.83 6.79
N ILE A 317 10.13 13.63 7.77
CA ILE A 317 9.23 14.64 8.31
C ILE A 317 9.23 15.83 7.35
N TYR A 318 8.05 16.23 6.92
CA TYR A 318 7.85 17.25 5.90
C TYR A 318 6.96 18.38 6.45
N LEU A 319 7.40 19.63 6.35
CA LEU A 319 6.73 20.82 6.85
C LEU A 319 6.27 21.68 5.66
N GLN A 320 4.97 21.93 5.58
CA GLN A 320 4.40 22.79 4.54
C GLN A 320 4.72 24.27 4.85
N GLY A 321 5.36 24.93 3.89
CA GLY A 321 5.85 26.31 4.01
C GLY A 321 5.48 27.25 2.87
N ASP A 322 4.74 26.78 1.87
CA ASP A 322 4.30 27.55 0.71
C ASP A 322 3.05 28.42 0.97
N HIS A 323 2.38 28.26 2.12
CA HIS A 323 1.13 28.97 2.45
C HIS A 323 1.33 30.23 3.29
N SER A 324 1.81 30.09 4.52
CA SER A 324 1.80 31.18 5.51
C SER A 324 3.01 31.15 6.45
N ALA A 325 3.21 32.24 7.19
CA ALA A 325 4.29 32.34 8.17
C ALA A 325 4.02 31.42 9.38
N ILE A 326 5.01 30.59 9.71
CA ILE A 326 4.92 29.56 10.74
C ILE A 326 6.25 29.46 11.50
N ARG A 327 6.18 29.02 12.76
CA ARG A 327 7.35 28.85 13.64
C ARG A 327 7.30 27.49 14.31
N TYR A 328 8.44 26.80 14.37
CA TYR A 328 8.61 25.50 15.00
C TYR A 328 9.78 25.51 15.99
N ARG A 329 9.69 24.68 17.03
CA ARG A 329 10.79 24.36 17.96
C ARG A 329 10.60 22.98 18.55
N ASN A 330 11.61 22.48 19.26
CA ASN A 330 11.56 21.22 20.02
C ASN A 330 11.13 20.02 19.15
N ILE A 331 11.61 19.93 17.91
CA ILE A 331 11.27 18.85 16.99
C ILE A 331 12.17 17.64 17.30
N VAL A 332 11.59 16.62 17.94
CA VAL A 332 12.29 15.40 18.34
C VAL A 332 11.51 14.18 17.87
N LEU A 333 12.20 13.28 17.17
CA LEU A 333 11.64 12.02 16.69
C LEU A 333 12.29 10.86 17.43
N THR A 334 11.48 9.96 17.96
CA THR A 334 11.93 8.72 18.60
C THR A 334 11.44 7.54 17.76
N PRO A 335 12.33 6.81 17.05
CA PRO A 335 11.92 5.68 16.21
C PRO A 335 11.23 4.60 17.04
N ILE A 336 10.20 3.97 16.49
CA ILE A 336 9.62 2.75 17.05
C ILE A 336 10.35 1.58 16.40
N ILE A 337 11.15 0.89 17.20
CA ILE A 337 11.88 -0.29 16.78
C ILE A 337 10.88 -1.44 16.76
N LYS A 338 10.47 -1.83 15.55
CA LYS A 338 9.82 -3.13 15.36
C LYS A 338 10.81 -4.17 15.87
N GLY A 339 10.43 -4.96 16.88
CA GLY A 339 11.29 -6.04 17.35
C GLY A 339 11.77 -6.87 16.16
N GLN A 340 12.98 -7.45 16.25
CA GLN A 340 13.63 -8.22 15.18
C GLN A 340 12.74 -9.28 14.51
N ALA A 341 11.60 -9.63 15.10
CA ALA A 341 10.56 -10.48 14.53
C ALA A 341 10.01 -10.04 13.15
N ASN A 342 10.00 -8.73 12.82
CA ASN A 342 9.29 -8.22 11.64
C ASN A 342 10.17 -7.61 10.54
N GLN A 343 11.47 -7.41 10.77
CA GLN A 343 12.38 -7.03 9.68
C GLN A 343 12.99 -8.29 9.06
N PRO A 344 12.93 -8.44 7.73
CA PRO A 344 13.56 -9.57 7.08
C PRO A 344 15.09 -9.45 7.25
N ILE A 345 15.74 -10.55 7.62
CA ILE A 345 17.20 -10.67 7.57
C ILE A 345 17.71 -10.75 6.12
N PHE A 346 16.80 -10.98 5.17
CA PHE A 346 17.04 -10.81 3.74
C PHE A 346 15.71 -10.57 3.01
N GLU A 347 15.69 -9.64 2.07
CA GLU A 347 14.57 -9.43 1.16
C GLU A 347 15.04 -9.27 -0.29
N ASP A 348 14.20 -9.70 -1.23
CA ASP A 348 14.39 -9.47 -2.65
C ASP A 348 13.03 -9.36 -3.36
N ARG A 349 12.81 -8.23 -4.02
CA ARG A 349 11.62 -8.00 -4.84
C ARG A 349 11.86 -8.30 -6.33
N PHE A 350 13.11 -8.56 -6.70
CA PHE A 350 13.55 -8.82 -8.07
C PHE A 350 13.28 -7.67 -9.06
N GLU A 351 13.14 -6.43 -8.57
CA GLU A 351 12.77 -5.27 -9.39
C GLU A 351 13.73 -5.01 -10.55
N SER A 352 15.02 -5.34 -10.37
CA SER A 352 16.08 -5.18 -11.37
C SER A 352 16.92 -6.44 -11.57
N GLY A 353 16.39 -7.62 -11.21
CA GLY A 353 17.13 -8.88 -11.19
C GLY A 353 17.33 -9.46 -9.79
N PRO A 354 17.81 -10.72 -9.69
CA PRO A 354 18.19 -11.31 -8.41
C PRO A 354 19.28 -10.51 -7.69
N ALA A 355 19.06 -10.18 -6.42
CA ALA A 355 20.04 -9.52 -5.57
C ALA A 355 21.28 -10.39 -5.31
N LYS A 356 22.31 -9.77 -4.73
CA LYS A 356 23.56 -10.47 -4.36
C LYS A 356 23.27 -11.67 -3.44
N GLY A 357 23.87 -12.81 -3.76
CA GLY A 357 23.78 -14.05 -2.96
C GLY A 357 22.87 -15.13 -3.54
N TRP A 358 22.15 -14.82 -4.64
CA TRP A 358 21.51 -15.83 -5.47
C TRP A 358 22.48 -16.49 -6.44
N THR A 359 22.16 -17.70 -6.87
CA THR A 359 22.86 -18.45 -7.91
C THR A 359 21.84 -19.29 -8.67
N TRP A 360 22.00 -19.40 -9.98
CA TRP A 360 21.16 -20.26 -10.80
C TRP A 360 21.69 -21.70 -10.81
N LEU A 361 20.81 -22.67 -10.59
CA LEU A 361 21.09 -24.06 -10.93
C LEU A 361 20.59 -24.32 -12.35
N ARG A 362 21.53 -24.72 -13.22
CA ARG A 362 21.26 -25.04 -14.64
C ARG A 362 20.54 -23.89 -15.34
N GLU A 363 21.19 -22.74 -15.34
CA GLU A 363 20.66 -21.52 -15.95
C GLU A 363 20.41 -21.72 -17.46
N ASN A 364 19.27 -21.22 -17.90
CA ASN A 364 18.94 -20.97 -19.28
C ASN A 364 18.37 -19.54 -19.37
N PRO A 365 19.20 -18.55 -19.74
CA PRO A 365 18.83 -17.14 -19.74
C PRO A 365 17.60 -16.80 -20.58
N ASP A 366 17.31 -17.57 -21.61
CA ASP A 366 16.15 -17.35 -22.50
C ASP A 366 14.81 -17.67 -21.83
N THR A 367 14.83 -18.24 -20.63
CA THR A 367 13.65 -18.81 -19.95
C THR A 367 13.45 -18.26 -18.54
N TRP A 368 14.04 -17.09 -18.27
CA TRP A 368 13.67 -16.22 -17.17
C TRP A 368 13.76 -14.76 -17.63
N ARG A 369 13.00 -13.86 -17.00
CA ARG A 369 13.05 -12.43 -17.31
C ARG A 369 12.62 -11.59 -16.11
N ILE A 370 13.01 -10.32 -16.12
CA ILE A 370 12.41 -9.33 -15.23
C ILE A 370 11.29 -8.64 -15.97
N LYS A 371 10.07 -8.74 -15.45
CA LYS A 371 8.89 -8.16 -16.05
C LYS A 371 8.00 -7.56 -14.97
N ASP A 372 7.49 -6.37 -15.23
CA ASP A 372 6.59 -5.63 -14.34
C ASP A 372 7.12 -5.48 -12.89
N GLY A 373 8.44 -5.39 -12.73
CA GLY A 373 9.11 -5.23 -11.44
C GLY A 373 9.25 -6.50 -10.61
N GLY A 374 9.16 -7.69 -11.22
CA GLY A 374 9.40 -8.97 -10.56
C GLY A 374 10.09 -9.99 -11.48
N LEU A 375 10.48 -11.14 -10.90
CA LEU A 375 11.12 -12.23 -11.64
C LEU A 375 10.06 -13.15 -12.24
N GLU A 376 10.11 -13.39 -13.54
CA GLU A 376 9.35 -14.44 -14.20
C GLU A 376 10.26 -15.59 -14.63
N ILE A 377 9.86 -16.83 -14.35
CA ILE A 377 10.55 -18.05 -14.81
C ILE A 377 9.56 -18.86 -15.65
N LEU A 378 10.00 -19.32 -16.81
CA LEU A 378 9.23 -20.22 -17.67
C LEU A 378 9.24 -21.63 -17.07
N VAL A 379 8.06 -22.25 -16.91
CA VAL A 379 7.97 -23.63 -16.45
C VAL A 379 8.40 -24.58 -17.57
N GLN A 380 9.61 -25.12 -17.46
CA GLN A 380 10.13 -26.09 -18.43
C GLN A 380 9.74 -27.54 -18.06
N PRO A 381 9.70 -28.45 -19.04
CA PRO A 381 9.62 -29.89 -18.76
C PRO A 381 10.77 -30.34 -17.86
N GLY A 382 10.49 -31.24 -16.93
CA GLY A 382 11.50 -31.77 -16.01
C GLY A 382 10.93 -32.20 -14.67
N VAL A 383 11.83 -32.62 -13.79
CA VAL A 383 11.56 -33.10 -12.44
C VAL A 383 12.55 -32.49 -11.45
N ALA A 384 12.33 -32.70 -10.15
CA ALA A 384 13.08 -32.02 -9.09
C ALA A 384 14.62 -32.11 -9.21
N HIS A 385 15.18 -33.23 -9.69
CA HIS A 385 16.63 -33.39 -9.78
C HIS A 385 17.27 -32.76 -11.02
N ASN A 386 16.49 -32.42 -12.06
CA ASN A 386 16.99 -31.82 -13.31
C ASN A 386 16.35 -30.46 -13.66
N VAL A 387 15.59 -29.86 -12.72
CA VAL A 387 14.99 -28.53 -12.86
C VAL A 387 15.98 -27.49 -13.39
N LYS A 388 15.60 -26.79 -14.45
CA LYS A 388 16.32 -25.63 -14.99
C LYS A 388 15.85 -24.36 -14.30
N ASN A 389 16.71 -23.34 -14.25
CA ASN A 389 16.41 -22.05 -13.61
C ASN A 389 15.89 -22.16 -12.17
N ALA A 390 16.39 -23.10 -11.39
CA ALA A 390 16.17 -23.03 -9.95
C ALA A 390 17.09 -21.96 -9.37
N LEU A 391 16.52 -20.85 -8.91
CA LEU A 391 17.27 -19.78 -8.27
C LEU A 391 17.47 -20.16 -6.80
N VAL A 392 18.71 -20.29 -6.37
CA VAL A 392 19.08 -20.77 -5.02
C VAL A 392 19.93 -19.77 -4.27
N ARG A 393 19.76 -19.72 -2.95
CA ARG A 393 20.61 -18.94 -2.05
C ARG A 393 20.90 -19.74 -0.79
N LYS A 394 21.97 -19.36 -0.09
CA LYS A 394 22.26 -19.89 1.25
C LYS A 394 21.10 -19.58 2.20
N ALA A 395 20.62 -20.60 2.90
CA ALA A 395 19.61 -20.45 3.92
C ALA A 395 20.25 -20.05 5.27
N PRO A 396 19.48 -19.43 6.19
CA PRO A 396 19.95 -19.21 7.55
C PRO A 396 20.29 -20.53 8.25
N ASP A 397 21.26 -20.47 9.16
CA ASP A 397 21.61 -21.61 10.01
C ASP A 397 20.48 -21.90 10.99
N ARG A 398 19.62 -22.87 10.63
CA ARG A 398 18.45 -23.28 11.43
C ARG A 398 18.81 -23.94 12.76
N SER A 399 20.09 -24.19 13.04
CA SER A 399 20.53 -24.57 14.39
C SER A 399 20.54 -23.40 15.37
N LYS A 400 20.47 -22.15 14.87
CA LYS A 400 20.56 -20.89 15.64
C LYS A 400 19.21 -20.19 15.86
N GLY A 401 18.12 -20.93 15.67
CA GLY A 401 16.77 -20.45 15.93
C GLY A 401 15.78 -20.86 14.85
N LYS A 402 14.59 -20.26 14.91
CA LYS A 402 13.50 -20.48 13.97
C LYS A 402 13.50 -19.39 12.90
N PHE A 403 13.26 -19.75 11.66
CA PHE A 403 13.25 -18.83 10.52
C PHE A 403 12.00 -19.02 9.66
N ALA A 404 11.49 -17.94 9.09
CA ALA A 404 10.43 -18.00 8.07
C ALA A 404 11.00 -17.56 6.71
N VAL A 405 10.63 -18.25 5.65
CA VAL A 405 10.88 -17.86 4.27
C VAL A 405 9.55 -17.63 3.57
N ASP A 406 9.32 -16.41 3.13
CA ASP A 406 8.12 -15.99 2.42
C ASP A 406 8.43 -15.74 0.95
N VAL A 407 7.47 -16.04 0.07
CA VAL A 407 7.49 -15.63 -1.35
C VAL A 407 6.08 -15.57 -1.90
N THR A 408 5.79 -14.60 -2.76
CA THR A 408 4.58 -14.61 -3.59
C THR A 408 4.85 -15.35 -4.89
N VAL A 409 3.98 -16.29 -5.25
CA VAL A 409 4.03 -17.05 -6.49
C VAL A 409 2.77 -16.77 -7.29
N THR A 410 2.93 -16.31 -8.53
CA THR A 410 1.83 -15.93 -9.42
C THR A 410 1.89 -16.75 -10.71
N SER A 411 0.85 -17.53 -10.99
CA SER A 411 0.74 -18.24 -12.27
C SER A 411 0.16 -17.33 -13.33
N ASN A 412 0.99 -16.82 -14.25
CA ASN A 412 0.51 -15.93 -15.32
C ASN A 412 -0.30 -16.69 -16.38
N THR A 413 -0.03 -17.98 -16.51
CA THR A 413 -0.81 -18.94 -17.32
C THR A 413 -1.40 -20.01 -16.40
N VAL A 414 -2.60 -20.49 -16.70
CA VAL A 414 -3.21 -21.60 -15.95
C VAL A 414 -2.41 -22.89 -16.24
N PRO A 415 -1.90 -23.58 -15.21
CA PRO A 415 -1.19 -24.85 -15.39
C PRO A 415 -2.08 -25.90 -16.07
N THR A 416 -1.50 -26.65 -17.01
CA THR A 416 -2.23 -27.67 -17.79
C THR A 416 -1.58 -29.05 -17.70
N GLN A 417 -0.29 -29.12 -17.37
CA GLN A 417 0.45 -30.37 -17.27
C GLN A 417 0.31 -30.96 -15.86
N GLN A 418 -0.10 -32.23 -15.76
CA GLN A 418 -0.15 -32.94 -14.47
C GLN A 418 1.21 -32.87 -13.78
N TYR A 419 1.24 -32.40 -12.52
CA TYR A 419 2.40 -32.11 -11.66
C TYR A 419 3.20 -30.84 -12.00
N GLU A 420 2.70 -30.01 -12.91
CA GLU A 420 3.25 -28.66 -13.11
C GLU A 420 3.20 -27.88 -11.81
N GLN A 421 4.33 -27.27 -11.43
CA GLN A 421 4.46 -26.70 -10.09
C GLN A 421 5.42 -25.53 -9.99
N ALA A 422 5.18 -24.70 -8.98
CA ALA A 422 6.04 -23.58 -8.62
C ALA A 422 5.98 -23.26 -7.12
N GLY A 423 7.12 -22.86 -6.57
CA GLY A 423 7.21 -22.40 -5.18
C GLY A 423 8.59 -22.54 -4.58
N ILE A 424 8.63 -22.84 -3.29
CA ILE A 424 9.85 -22.96 -2.49
C ILE A 424 10.34 -24.40 -2.51
N THR A 425 11.63 -24.61 -2.75
CA THR A 425 12.30 -25.91 -2.52
C THR A 425 13.45 -25.72 -1.53
N TRP A 426 13.51 -26.58 -0.52
CA TRP A 426 14.59 -26.61 0.45
C TRP A 426 15.61 -27.67 0.04
N TYR A 427 16.87 -27.25 -0.03
CA TYR A 427 18.01 -28.11 -0.31
C TYR A 427 18.83 -28.30 0.96
N ASN A 428 19.31 -29.52 1.18
CA ASN A 428 20.26 -29.86 2.22
C ASN A 428 21.41 -30.63 1.59
N ASN A 429 22.64 -30.13 1.74
CA ASN A 429 23.84 -30.73 1.15
C ASN A 429 23.70 -30.98 -0.37
N GLY A 430 23.16 -29.98 -1.08
CA GLY A 430 22.97 -30.00 -2.53
C GLY A 430 21.80 -30.84 -3.05
N LYS A 431 21.03 -31.51 -2.17
CA LYS A 431 19.87 -32.33 -2.57
C LYS A 431 18.55 -31.68 -2.15
N PRO A 432 17.51 -31.67 -3.00
CA PRO A 432 16.18 -31.22 -2.59
C PRO A 432 15.60 -32.21 -1.57
N VAL A 433 15.20 -31.73 -0.40
CA VAL A 433 14.66 -32.56 0.69
C VAL A 433 13.22 -32.23 1.04
N PHE A 434 12.76 -31.03 0.67
CA PHE A 434 11.41 -30.58 0.96
C PHE A 434 10.95 -29.55 -0.09
N LYS A 435 9.63 -29.52 -0.37
CA LYS A 435 9.02 -28.51 -1.24
C LYS A 435 7.73 -27.98 -0.64
N LEU A 436 7.51 -26.67 -0.79
CA LEU A 436 6.24 -26.00 -0.57
C LEU A 436 5.87 -25.30 -1.88
N VAL A 437 4.90 -25.86 -2.59
CA VAL A 437 4.57 -25.46 -3.96
C VAL A 437 3.07 -25.43 -4.17
N LYS A 438 2.65 -24.61 -5.14
CA LYS A 438 1.42 -24.82 -5.88
C LYS A 438 1.70 -25.85 -6.97
N GLU A 439 0.88 -26.90 -7.05
CA GLU A 439 1.07 -28.03 -7.98
C GLU A 439 -0.28 -28.44 -8.57
N LEU A 440 -0.31 -28.69 -9.88
CA LEU A 440 -1.49 -29.24 -10.55
C LEU A 440 -1.58 -30.75 -10.29
N VAL A 441 -2.64 -31.18 -9.61
CA VAL A 441 -2.87 -32.58 -9.28
C VAL A 441 -4.30 -32.97 -9.64
N SER A 442 -4.45 -33.87 -10.60
CA SER A 442 -5.74 -34.43 -11.02
C SER A 442 -6.72 -33.33 -11.46
N GLY A 443 -6.21 -32.36 -12.22
CA GLY A 443 -6.99 -31.22 -12.73
C GLY A 443 -7.28 -30.12 -11.71
N GLN A 444 -6.78 -30.23 -10.48
CA GLN A 444 -6.95 -29.21 -9.44
C GLN A 444 -5.61 -28.62 -9.01
N LEU A 445 -5.58 -27.31 -8.82
CA LEU A 445 -4.43 -26.64 -8.23
C LEU A 445 -4.44 -26.81 -6.71
N MET A 446 -3.33 -27.31 -6.19
CA MET A 446 -3.19 -27.70 -4.80
C MET A 446 -1.92 -27.12 -4.19
N ILE A 447 -1.97 -26.75 -2.91
CA ILE A 447 -0.79 -26.51 -2.11
C ILE A 447 -0.25 -27.86 -1.62
N ILE A 448 1.01 -28.11 -1.93
CA ILE A 448 1.77 -29.30 -1.56
C ILE A 448 2.95 -28.85 -0.69
N PRO A 449 3.15 -29.46 0.49
CA PRO A 449 2.45 -30.63 1.03
C PRO A 449 1.11 -30.25 1.66
N GLY A 450 0.28 -31.25 1.95
CA GLY A 450 -1.02 -31.06 2.61
C GLY A 450 -2.23 -31.17 1.68
N ARG A 451 -2.02 -31.10 0.36
CA ARG A 451 -3.07 -31.24 -0.66
C ARG A 451 -4.24 -30.31 -0.35
N LYS A 452 -3.96 -29.04 -0.12
CA LYS A 452 -4.98 -28.02 0.15
C LYS A 452 -5.43 -27.38 -1.17
N PRO A 453 -6.74 -27.33 -1.49
CA PRO A 453 -7.22 -26.66 -2.69
C PRO A 453 -6.79 -25.19 -2.75
N MET A 454 -6.44 -24.73 -3.94
CA MET A 454 -6.04 -23.37 -4.22
C MET A 454 -6.64 -22.93 -5.55
N THR A 455 -7.51 -21.91 -5.50
CA THR A 455 -8.28 -21.44 -6.67
C THR A 455 -7.77 -20.11 -7.21
N SER A 456 -6.82 -19.46 -6.51
CA SER A 456 -6.30 -18.17 -6.88
C SER A 456 -5.17 -18.26 -7.91
N LYS A 457 -5.01 -17.19 -8.69
CA LYS A 457 -3.86 -17.04 -9.59
C LYS A 457 -2.55 -16.98 -8.79
N SER A 458 -2.57 -16.21 -7.71
CA SER A 458 -1.43 -15.95 -6.83
C SER A 458 -1.59 -16.58 -5.45
N VAL A 459 -0.47 -16.91 -4.81
CA VAL A 459 -0.40 -17.36 -3.42
C VAL A 459 0.85 -16.82 -2.77
N GLN A 460 0.73 -16.39 -1.52
CA GLN A 460 1.90 -16.18 -0.68
C GLN A 460 2.20 -17.48 0.07
N LEU A 461 3.41 -18.01 -0.11
CA LEU A 461 3.91 -19.19 0.57
C LEU A 461 4.80 -18.76 1.73
N ARG A 462 4.69 -19.45 2.86
CA ARG A 462 5.56 -19.28 4.02
C ARG A 462 6.08 -20.64 4.48
N LEU A 463 7.39 -20.79 4.48
CA LEU A 463 8.07 -21.96 5.03
C LEU A 463 8.75 -21.56 6.34
N ILE A 464 8.25 -22.08 7.47
CA ILE A 464 8.91 -21.92 8.76
C ILE A 464 9.81 -23.14 8.99
N VAL A 465 11.07 -22.91 9.33
CA VAL A 465 12.05 -23.96 9.63
C VAL A 465 12.71 -23.71 10.98
N ASP A 466 13.00 -24.78 11.70
CA ASP A 466 13.90 -24.79 12.85
C ASP A 466 14.88 -25.97 12.71
N LYS A 467 15.57 -26.35 13.79
CA LYS A 467 16.66 -27.33 13.76
C LYS A 467 16.29 -28.62 13.02
N ASP A 468 15.11 -29.17 13.28
CA ASP A 468 14.70 -30.50 12.83
C ASP A 468 13.30 -30.55 12.22
N SER A 469 12.61 -29.41 12.04
CA SER A 469 11.24 -29.40 11.54
C SER A 469 10.93 -28.28 10.56
N PHE A 470 9.82 -28.46 9.85
CA PHE A 470 9.21 -27.43 9.03
C PHE A 470 7.71 -27.29 9.32
N VAL A 471 7.20 -26.08 9.11
CA VAL A 471 5.77 -25.77 8.97
C VAL A 471 5.56 -25.09 7.63
N ALA A 472 4.76 -25.71 6.77
CA ALA A 472 4.38 -25.19 5.48
C ALA A 472 3.06 -24.43 5.60
N GLN A 473 3.06 -23.15 5.23
CA GLN A 473 1.89 -22.29 5.29
C GLN A 473 1.66 -21.59 3.95
N TYR A 474 0.43 -21.19 3.71
CA TYR A 474 0.04 -20.47 2.51
C TYR A 474 -1.09 -19.49 2.78
N ARG A 475 -1.21 -18.51 1.90
CA ARG A 475 -2.28 -17.52 1.91
C ARG A 475 -2.76 -17.23 0.49
N PRO A 476 -3.96 -17.69 0.10
CA PRO A 476 -4.53 -17.39 -1.22
C PRO A 476 -4.66 -15.88 -1.44
N ASP A 477 -4.34 -15.41 -2.65
CA ASP A 477 -4.41 -13.99 -3.05
C ASP A 477 -3.61 -13.01 -2.17
N GLY A 478 -2.73 -13.51 -1.30
CA GLY A 478 -2.00 -12.67 -0.33
C GLY A 478 -2.91 -11.99 0.70
N ARG A 479 -4.13 -12.49 0.93
CA ARG A 479 -5.13 -11.87 1.84
C ARG A 479 -5.45 -12.73 3.06
N GLY A 480 -5.65 -12.10 4.21
CA GLY A 480 -6.02 -12.78 5.46
C GLY A 480 -4.85 -13.38 6.22
N GLU A 481 -5.13 -14.37 7.05
CA GLU A 481 -4.15 -15.11 7.86
C GLU A 481 -3.51 -16.26 7.08
N PHE A 482 -2.28 -16.62 7.46
CA PHE A 482 -1.61 -17.81 6.92
C PHE A 482 -2.32 -19.09 7.39
N GLN A 483 -2.61 -19.97 6.44
CA GLN A 483 -3.17 -21.30 6.68
C GLN A 483 -2.05 -22.35 6.70
N THR A 484 -2.06 -23.26 7.66
CA THR A 484 -1.10 -24.37 7.68
C THR A 484 -1.51 -25.46 6.68
N ALA A 485 -0.65 -25.74 5.71
CA ALA A 485 -0.81 -26.84 4.77
C ALA A 485 -0.29 -28.16 5.36
N ALA A 486 0.90 -28.14 5.95
CA ALA A 486 1.54 -29.33 6.52
C ALA A 486 2.61 -28.98 7.57
N LYS A 487 3.00 -29.98 8.36
CA LYS A 487 4.16 -29.96 9.25
C LYS A 487 4.97 -31.24 9.02
N GLY A 488 6.26 -31.21 9.25
CA GLY A 488 7.09 -32.40 9.13
C GLY A 488 8.51 -32.21 9.65
N LYS A 489 9.35 -33.22 9.44
CA LYS A 489 10.74 -33.24 9.89
C LYS A 489 11.69 -32.85 8.76
N LEU A 490 12.79 -32.21 9.12
CA LEU A 490 13.94 -31.95 8.26
C LEU A 490 15.12 -32.83 8.71
N PRO A 491 16.04 -33.17 7.79
CA PRO A 491 17.31 -33.80 8.19
C PRO A 491 18.11 -32.88 9.15
N PRO A 492 19.19 -33.35 9.76
CA PRO A 492 20.10 -32.48 10.50
C PRO A 492 20.57 -31.28 9.64
N PRO A 493 20.79 -30.09 10.23
CA PRO A 493 21.31 -28.93 9.52
C PRO A 493 22.60 -29.25 8.76
N GLY A 494 22.74 -28.70 7.55
CA GLY A 494 23.89 -28.92 6.65
C GLY A 494 24.22 -27.68 5.82
N ASP A 495 24.72 -27.85 4.59
CA ASP A 495 24.74 -26.76 3.60
C ASP A 495 23.32 -26.54 3.07
N ASP A 496 22.50 -25.93 3.92
CA ASP A 496 21.10 -25.65 3.64
C ASP A 496 20.99 -24.46 2.67
N LYS A 497 20.18 -24.66 1.63
CA LYS A 497 19.84 -23.62 0.65
C LYS A 497 18.34 -23.57 0.46
N VAL A 498 17.83 -22.38 0.23
CA VAL A 498 16.43 -22.16 -0.14
C VAL A 498 16.37 -21.71 -1.60
N SER A 499 15.39 -22.24 -2.31
CA SER A 499 15.18 -21.99 -3.72
C SER A 499 13.78 -21.46 -4.00
N ILE A 500 13.68 -20.61 -5.01
CA ILE A 500 12.46 -20.42 -5.79
C ILE A 500 12.64 -21.11 -7.14
N GLN A 501 11.67 -21.93 -7.54
CA GLN A 501 11.76 -22.71 -8.77
C GLN A 501 10.38 -23.15 -9.26
N CYS A 502 10.31 -23.45 -10.56
CA CYS A 502 9.15 -24.06 -11.21
C CYS A 502 9.59 -25.12 -12.22
N TYR A 503 8.81 -26.21 -12.36
CA TYR A 503 9.14 -27.29 -13.30
C TYR A 503 7.91 -28.13 -13.66
N ASN A 504 8.12 -29.09 -14.57
CA ASN A 504 7.14 -30.02 -15.09
C ASN A 504 6.02 -29.32 -15.90
N GLY A 505 6.42 -28.32 -16.69
CA GLY A 505 5.55 -27.65 -17.64
C GLY A 505 5.42 -28.43 -18.96
N PRO A 506 4.43 -28.06 -19.80
CA PRO A 506 4.25 -28.66 -21.12
C PRO A 506 5.43 -28.34 -22.06
N PRO A 507 5.81 -29.24 -22.99
CA PRO A 507 6.93 -29.01 -23.91
C PRO A 507 6.62 -27.96 -25.00
N ASN A 508 5.34 -27.72 -25.30
CA ASN A 508 4.89 -26.93 -26.46
C ASN A 508 4.01 -25.73 -26.07
N ALA A 509 4.09 -25.26 -24.82
CA ALA A 509 3.35 -24.07 -24.37
C ALA A 509 4.14 -23.26 -23.35
N GLU A 510 3.97 -21.94 -23.38
CA GLU A 510 4.66 -21.03 -22.47
C GLU A 510 3.85 -20.76 -21.22
N HIS A 511 4.30 -21.32 -20.10
CA HIS A 511 3.72 -21.08 -18.79
C HIS A 511 4.71 -20.27 -17.97
N TRP A 512 4.44 -18.97 -17.79
CA TRP A 512 5.31 -18.09 -17.02
C TRP A 512 4.82 -17.99 -15.57
N ILE A 513 5.75 -18.09 -14.63
CA ILE A 513 5.48 -17.93 -13.20
C ILE A 513 6.22 -16.71 -12.67
N GLY A 514 5.47 -15.78 -12.10
CA GLY A 514 6.00 -14.65 -11.36
C GLY A 514 6.40 -15.05 -9.93
N PHE A 515 7.57 -14.58 -9.50
CA PHE A 515 8.06 -14.61 -8.13
C PHE A 515 8.34 -13.18 -7.68
N ASP A 516 7.73 -12.80 -6.56
CA ASP A 516 7.94 -11.50 -5.93
C ASP A 516 7.94 -11.64 -4.40
N ASP A 517 8.35 -10.55 -3.74
CA ASP A 517 8.29 -10.41 -2.29
C ASP A 517 9.00 -11.54 -1.50
N PHE A 518 10.17 -11.98 -1.97
CA PHE A 518 10.94 -13.00 -1.28
C PHE A 518 11.54 -12.41 0.00
N ARG A 519 11.25 -13.00 1.16
CA ARG A 519 11.73 -12.51 2.46
C ARG A 519 12.16 -13.66 3.35
N ILE A 520 13.21 -13.44 4.13
CA ILE A 520 13.65 -14.36 5.19
C ILE A 520 13.60 -13.62 6.51
N PHE A 521 12.93 -14.18 7.51
CA PHE A 521 12.82 -13.63 8.85
C PHE A 521 13.49 -14.57 9.86
N LYS A 522 14.11 -14.00 10.90
CA LYS A 522 14.37 -14.74 12.14
C LYS A 522 13.14 -14.56 13.03
N LEU A 523 12.50 -15.67 13.41
CA LEU A 523 11.36 -15.63 14.31
C LEU A 523 11.83 -15.59 15.77
N PRO A 524 11.06 -14.98 16.68
CA PRO A 524 11.27 -15.12 18.11
C PRO A 524 11.27 -16.60 18.52
N GLU A 525 12.11 -16.95 19.49
CA GLU A 525 12.15 -18.29 20.08
C GLU A 525 10.89 -18.60 20.91
#